data_AF-A0A5C7J9U6-F1
#
_entry.id   AF-A0A5C7J9U6-F1
#
_cell.length_a   1.000
_cell.length_b   1.000
_cell.length_c   1.000
_cell.angle_alpha   90.00
_cell.angle_beta   90.00
_cell.angle_gamma   90.00
#
_symmetry.space_group_name_H-M   'P 1'
#
loop_
_entity.id
_entity.type
_entity.pdbx_description
1 polymer ?
#
loop_
_entity_poly.entity_id
_entity_poly.type
_entity_poly.pdbx_seq_one_letter_code
_entity_poly.pdbx_strand_id
1 'polypeptide(L)'
;MKSEMMKKLEQVAFERTKPFCYGCYRQAPTGVCLSCGSDDLMRELPGAGVEYGLNWVIEHILREELTPVDLEAEFESSMEGCYADETQIGFIKVNTLWAIQQLDPTAWDMAKQEWVDSEEQEERIMTFDNGSTYYKVEDLESLE
;
A
#
# COMPACT_ATOMS: atom_id res chain seq x y z
N MET A 1 3.38 14.79 -4.47
CA MET A 1 3.83 13.43 -4.81
C MET A 1 2.71 12.40 -4.96
N LYS A 2 1.79 12.23 -4.00
CA LYS A 2 0.75 11.16 -4.06
C LYS A 2 -0.05 11.09 -5.37
N SER A 3 -0.43 12.24 -5.92
CA SER A 3 -1.11 12.33 -7.22
C SER A 3 -0.23 11.96 -8.42
N GLU A 4 1.09 12.17 -8.33
CA GLU A 4 2.05 11.78 -9.36
C GLU A 4 2.32 10.28 -9.29
N MET A 5 2.45 9.72 -8.07
CA MET A 5 2.58 8.29 -7.86
C MET A 5 1.34 7.54 -8.37
N MET A 6 0.14 8.07 -8.08
CA MET A 6 -1.10 7.50 -8.60
C MET A 6 -1.14 7.46 -10.13
N LYS A 7 -0.69 8.53 -10.81
CA LYS A 7 -0.58 8.55 -12.28
C LYS A 7 0.44 7.54 -12.80
N LYS A 8 1.56 7.36 -12.10
CA LYS A 8 2.55 6.33 -12.45
C LYS A 8 1.92 4.94 -12.34
N LEU A 9 1.24 4.64 -11.24
CA LEU A 9 0.54 3.37 -11.04
C LEU A 9 -0.54 3.14 -12.10
N GLU A 10 -1.31 4.17 -12.46
CA GLU A 10 -2.27 4.11 -13.56
C GLU A 10 -1.59 3.80 -14.90
N GLN A 11 -0.43 4.42 -15.18
CA GLN A 11 0.32 4.13 -16.39
C GLN A 11 0.82 2.68 -16.42
N VAL A 12 1.45 2.20 -15.34
CA VAL A 12 1.92 0.81 -15.22
C VAL A 12 0.75 -0.17 -15.38
N ALA A 13 -0.36 0.07 -14.68
CA ALA A 13 -1.57 -0.75 -14.80
C ALA A 13 -2.13 -0.76 -16.22
N PHE A 14 -2.12 0.39 -16.90
CA PHE A 14 -2.56 0.50 -18.28
C PHE A 14 -1.64 -0.28 -19.22
N GLU A 15 -0.32 -0.16 -19.09
CA GLU A 15 0.64 -0.86 -19.95
C GLU A 15 0.58 -2.38 -19.80
N ARG A 16 0.31 -2.87 -18.57
CA ARG A 16 0.21 -4.30 -18.27
C ARG A 16 -1.13 -4.94 -18.65
N THR A 17 -2.15 -4.14 -18.95
CA THR A 17 -3.49 -4.63 -19.28
C THR A 17 -3.83 -4.51 -20.75
N LYS A 18 -4.78 -5.33 -21.20
CA LYS A 18 -5.27 -5.32 -22.58
C LYS A 18 -6.73 -4.86 -22.64
N PRO A 19 -7.12 -4.07 -23.66
CA PRO A 19 -8.54 -3.77 -23.86
C PRO A 19 -9.34 -5.05 -24.13
N PHE A 20 -10.45 -5.23 -23.44
CA PHE A 20 -11.26 -6.43 -23.46
C PHE A 20 -12.74 -6.09 -23.65
N CYS A 21 -13.35 -6.67 -24.68
CA CYS A 21 -14.78 -6.54 -24.89
C CYS A 21 -15.51 -7.56 -24.02
N TYR A 22 -16.15 -7.09 -22.95
CA TYR A 22 -16.90 -7.95 -22.04
C TYR A 22 -18.11 -8.60 -22.73
N GLY A 23 -18.85 -7.84 -23.54
CA GLY A 23 -20.05 -8.35 -24.23
C GLY A 23 -19.78 -9.46 -25.24
N CYS A 24 -18.60 -9.46 -25.89
CA CYS A 24 -18.18 -10.56 -26.78
C CYS A 24 -17.16 -11.50 -26.13
N TYR A 25 -16.86 -11.29 -24.85
CA TYR A 25 -15.88 -12.02 -24.05
C TYR A 25 -14.56 -12.30 -24.77
N ARG A 26 -13.91 -11.24 -25.28
CA ARG A 26 -12.67 -11.35 -26.06
C ARG A 26 -11.83 -10.07 -26.04
N GLN A 27 -10.54 -10.22 -26.27
CA GLN A 27 -9.60 -9.11 -26.45
C GLN A 27 -9.96 -8.24 -27.66
N ALA A 28 -9.81 -6.93 -27.49
CA ALA A 28 -10.07 -5.92 -28.51
C ALA A 28 -8.89 -4.94 -28.61
N PRO A 29 -7.68 -5.41 -28.99
CA PRO A 29 -6.44 -4.64 -28.89
C PRO A 29 -6.40 -3.38 -29.76
N THR A 30 -7.30 -3.29 -30.75
CA THR A 30 -7.46 -2.12 -31.62
C THR A 30 -8.23 -0.97 -30.98
N GLY A 31 -8.71 -1.12 -29.74
CA GLY A 31 -9.54 -0.13 -29.05
C GLY A 31 -11.03 -0.18 -29.43
N VAL A 32 -11.42 -1.11 -30.31
CA VAL A 32 -12.82 -1.37 -30.70
C VAL A 32 -12.99 -2.87 -30.94
N CYS A 33 -14.09 -3.45 -30.48
CA CYS A 33 -14.41 -4.85 -30.71
C CYS A 33 -14.84 -5.10 -32.17
N LEU A 34 -14.06 -5.88 -32.92
CA LEU A 34 -14.34 -6.22 -34.32
C LEU A 34 -15.62 -7.07 -34.58
N SER A 35 -16.44 -7.36 -33.57
CA SER A 35 -17.60 -8.28 -33.68
C SER A 35 -18.89 -7.55 -33.38
N CYS A 36 -18.93 -6.77 -32.29
CA CYS A 36 -20.08 -5.95 -31.93
C CYS A 36 -19.88 -4.46 -32.21
N GLY A 37 -18.68 -4.02 -32.58
CA GLY A 37 -18.35 -2.61 -32.81
C GLY A 37 -18.21 -1.76 -31.53
N SER A 38 -18.30 -2.37 -30.35
CA SER A 38 -18.19 -1.67 -29.06
C SER A 38 -16.77 -1.14 -28.83
N ASP A 39 -16.69 0.14 -28.47
CA ASP A 39 -15.51 0.86 -27.99
C ASP A 39 -15.49 1.00 -26.45
N ASP A 40 -16.58 0.63 -25.79
CA ASP A 40 -16.69 0.49 -24.33
C ASP A 40 -16.01 -0.82 -23.86
N LEU A 41 -14.68 -0.74 -23.71
CA LEU A 41 -13.83 -1.88 -23.39
C LEU A 41 -13.39 -1.85 -21.92
N MET A 42 -13.44 -3.02 -21.28
CA MET A 42 -12.84 -3.25 -19.98
C MET A 42 -11.33 -3.46 -20.09
N ARG A 43 -10.66 -3.61 -18.95
CA ARG A 43 -9.23 -3.96 -18.88
C ARG A 43 -9.10 -5.41 -18.46
N GLU A 44 -8.29 -6.17 -19.18
CA GLU A 44 -7.86 -7.51 -18.82
C GLU A 44 -6.43 -7.46 -18.31
N LEU A 45 -6.17 -8.01 -17.12
CA LEU A 45 -4.83 -8.38 -16.68
C LEU A 45 -4.69 -9.90 -16.86
N PRO A 46 -3.88 -10.39 -17.81
CA PRO A 46 -3.76 -11.81 -18.09
C PRO A 46 -3.41 -12.63 -16.85
N GLY A 47 -4.21 -13.65 -16.55
CA GLY A 47 -4.01 -14.52 -15.39
C GLY A 47 -4.65 -14.01 -14.08
N ALA A 48 -5.08 -12.75 -14.01
CA ALA A 48 -5.76 -12.19 -12.83
C ALA A 48 -7.26 -12.00 -13.05
N GLY A 49 -7.67 -11.34 -14.14
CA GLY A 49 -9.10 -11.08 -14.37
C GLY A 49 -9.40 -10.00 -15.41
N VAL A 50 -10.68 -9.64 -15.49
CA VAL A 50 -11.22 -8.60 -16.37
C VAL A 50 -12.20 -7.75 -15.58
N GLU A 51 -11.98 -6.44 -15.54
CA GLU A 51 -12.89 -5.47 -14.91
C GLU A 51 -12.70 -4.08 -15.53
N TYR A 52 -13.70 -3.22 -15.36
CA TYR A 52 -13.68 -1.83 -15.80
C TYR A 52 -12.69 -0.98 -15.00
N GLY A 53 -12.01 -0.06 -15.69
CA GLY A 53 -11.02 0.83 -15.08
C GLY A 53 -9.71 0.13 -14.68
N LEU A 54 -8.87 0.85 -13.94
CA LEU A 54 -7.52 0.41 -13.55
C LEU A 54 -7.36 0.20 -12.04
N ASN A 55 -8.28 0.68 -11.21
CA ASN A 55 -8.14 0.64 -9.74
C ASN A 55 -7.88 -0.79 -9.24
N TRP A 56 -8.64 -1.77 -9.74
CA TRP A 56 -8.49 -3.17 -9.35
C TRP A 56 -7.13 -3.76 -9.77
N VAL A 57 -6.56 -3.28 -10.87
CA VAL A 57 -5.23 -3.69 -11.35
C VAL A 57 -4.17 -3.12 -10.43
N ILE A 58 -4.33 -1.87 -10.01
CA ILE A 58 -3.40 -1.19 -9.09
C ILE A 58 -3.43 -1.87 -7.73
N GLU A 59 -4.62 -2.15 -7.18
CA GLU A 59 -4.77 -2.95 -5.96
C GLU A 59 -4.10 -4.32 -6.08
N HIS A 60 -4.23 -4.98 -7.24
CA HIS A 60 -3.57 -6.25 -7.50
C HIS A 60 -2.05 -6.11 -7.52
N ILE A 61 -1.49 -5.12 -8.24
CA ILE A 61 -0.04 -4.88 -8.29
C ILE A 61 0.52 -4.60 -6.90
N LEU A 62 -0.11 -3.69 -6.15
CA LEU A 62 0.33 -3.34 -4.80
C LEU A 62 0.34 -4.56 -3.87
N ARG A 63 -0.67 -5.44 -3.98
CA ARG A 63 -0.77 -6.61 -3.12
C ARG A 63 0.20 -7.74 -3.51
N GLU A 64 0.41 -7.97 -4.80
CA GLU A 64 1.19 -9.13 -5.27
C GLU A 64 2.69 -8.81 -5.43
N GLU A 65 3.06 -7.55 -5.67
CA GLU A 65 4.44 -7.16 -5.96
C GLU A 65 5.13 -6.40 -4.84
N LEU A 66 4.35 -5.77 -3.94
CA LEU A 66 4.91 -5.03 -2.81
C LEU A 66 4.61 -5.71 -1.48
N THR A 67 5.47 -5.43 -0.50
CA THR A 67 5.24 -5.84 0.89
C THR A 67 4.73 -4.63 1.67
N PRO A 68 3.56 -4.70 2.31
CA PRO A 68 3.09 -3.67 3.21
C PRO A 68 4.07 -3.38 4.34
N VAL A 69 4.11 -2.13 4.79
CA VAL A 69 4.91 -1.73 5.95
C VAL A 69 4.32 -2.33 7.22
N ASP A 70 5.15 -3.02 8.00
CA ASP A 70 4.81 -3.39 9.37
C ASP A 70 4.97 -2.17 10.28
N LEU A 71 3.89 -1.40 10.41
CA LEU A 71 3.89 -0.15 11.17
C LEU A 71 4.25 -0.34 12.64
N GLU A 72 3.94 -1.50 13.24
CA GLU A 72 4.29 -1.76 14.63
C GLU A 72 5.79 -1.95 14.78
N ALA A 73 6.39 -2.78 13.92
CA ALA A 73 7.82 -3.05 13.95
C ALA A 73 8.66 -1.80 13.62
N GLU A 74 8.25 -1.03 12.61
CA GLU A 74 8.95 0.20 12.21
C GLU A 74 8.81 1.29 13.27
N PHE A 75 7.62 1.43 13.90
CA PHE A 75 7.45 2.35 15.02
C PHE A 75 8.30 1.93 16.23
N GLU A 76 8.31 0.65 16.61
CA GLU A 76 9.14 0.15 17.70
C GLU A 76 10.63 0.44 17.43
N SER A 77 11.09 0.20 16.20
CA SER A 77 12.45 0.54 15.77
C SER A 77 12.74 2.05 15.87
N SER A 78 11.77 2.91 15.54
CA SER A 78 11.92 4.37 15.66
C SER A 78 12.14 4.84 17.11
N MET A 79 11.67 4.06 18.09
CA MET A 79 11.78 4.35 19.52
C MET A 79 13.04 3.76 20.15
N GLU A 80 13.81 2.96 19.41
CA GLU A 80 15.07 2.41 19.89
C GLU A 80 16.07 3.54 20.22
N GLY A 81 16.67 3.46 21.41
CA GLY A 81 17.61 4.46 21.89
C GLY A 81 16.96 5.74 22.45
N CYS A 82 15.64 5.92 22.36
CA CYS A 82 14.93 7.00 23.06
C CYS A 82 14.86 6.75 24.57
N TYR A 83 14.84 5.48 24.98
CA TYR A 83 14.79 5.06 26.37
C TYR A 83 15.92 4.07 26.68
N ALA A 84 16.14 3.82 27.98
CA ALA A 84 16.99 2.72 28.40
C ALA A 84 16.35 1.37 28.04
N ASP A 85 17.15 0.36 27.68
CA ASP A 85 16.64 -0.95 27.27
C ASP A 85 15.78 -1.62 28.34
N GLU A 86 16.18 -1.50 29.63
CA GLU A 86 15.47 -2.07 30.76
C GLU A 86 14.99 -1.00 31.75
N THR A 87 13.78 -1.19 32.26
CA THR A 87 13.22 -0.43 33.39
C THR A 87 13.00 -1.35 34.58
N GLN A 88 13.23 -0.83 35.79
CA GLN A 88 13.00 -1.56 37.04
C GLN A 88 11.69 -1.12 37.71
N ILE A 89 10.79 -2.08 37.95
CA ILE A 89 9.54 -1.89 38.69
C ILE A 89 9.60 -2.75 39.95
N GLY A 90 9.95 -2.13 41.09
CA GLY A 90 10.22 -2.86 42.32
C GLY A 90 11.41 -3.81 42.15
N PHE A 91 11.13 -5.12 42.14
CA PHE A 91 12.14 -6.18 41.95
C PHE A 91 12.14 -6.78 40.54
N ILE A 92 11.30 -6.27 39.63
CA ILE A 92 11.17 -6.76 38.26
C ILE A 92 12.02 -5.87 37.35
N LYS A 93 12.87 -6.48 36.53
CA LYS A 93 13.49 -5.83 35.37
C LYS A 93 12.77 -6.26 34.11
N VAL A 94 12.44 -5.31 33.26
CA VAL A 94 11.64 -5.55 32.06
C VAL A 94 12.10 -4.62 30.95
N ASN A 95 11.94 -5.04 29.69
CA ASN A 95 12.18 -4.17 28.55
C ASN A 95 11.29 -2.92 28.63
N THR A 96 11.87 -1.74 28.41
CA THR A 96 11.17 -0.47 28.61
C THR A 96 10.06 -0.24 27.58
N LEU A 97 10.30 -0.51 26.30
CA LEU A 97 9.29 -0.34 25.25
C LEU A 97 8.12 -1.31 25.47
N TRP A 98 8.42 -2.57 25.76
CA TRP A 98 7.42 -3.56 26.14
C TRP A 98 6.60 -3.08 27.34
N ALA A 99 7.25 -2.53 28.38
CA ALA A 99 6.55 -2.02 29.55
C ALA A 99 5.64 -0.85 29.20
N ILE A 100 6.07 0.09 28.37
CA ILE A 100 5.23 1.21 27.92
C ILE A 100 4.01 0.69 27.18
N GLN A 101 4.21 -0.18 26.19
CA GLN A 101 3.15 -0.77 25.37
C GLN A 101 2.11 -1.52 26.22
N GLN A 102 2.55 -2.26 27.25
CA GLN A 102 1.65 -3.04 28.10
C GLN A 102 0.98 -2.21 29.21
N LEU A 103 1.66 -1.20 29.74
CA LEU A 103 1.13 -0.38 30.85
C LEU A 103 0.19 0.72 30.35
N ASP A 104 0.45 1.29 29.18
CA ASP A 104 -0.40 2.30 28.55
C ASP A 104 -0.51 2.06 27.03
N PRO A 105 -1.30 1.04 26.61
CA PRO A 105 -1.48 0.73 25.19
C PRO A 105 -2.17 1.86 24.43
N THR A 106 -2.99 2.69 25.11
CA THR A 106 -3.65 3.82 24.47
C THR A 106 -2.65 4.91 24.10
N ALA A 107 -1.76 5.29 25.02
CA ALA A 107 -0.71 6.25 24.71
C ALA A 107 0.25 5.72 23.63
N TRP A 108 0.56 4.42 23.67
CA TRP A 108 1.37 3.76 22.63
C TRP A 108 0.72 3.88 21.24
N ASP A 109 -0.55 3.50 21.11
CA ASP A 109 -1.27 3.57 19.84
C ASP A 109 -1.39 5.02 19.34
N MET A 110 -1.60 5.99 20.24
CA MET A 110 -1.62 7.41 19.86
C MET A 110 -0.26 7.86 19.33
N ALA A 111 0.83 7.54 20.03
CA ALA A 111 2.18 7.91 19.58
C ALA A 111 2.54 7.27 18.24
N LYS A 112 2.15 6.00 18.03
CA LYS A 112 2.30 5.32 16.74
C LYS A 112 1.54 6.04 15.62
N GLN A 113 0.29 6.44 15.85
CA GLN A 113 -0.48 7.17 14.83
C GLN A 113 0.13 8.53 14.50
N GLU A 114 0.60 9.27 15.52
CA GLU A 114 1.33 10.53 15.29
C GLU A 114 2.61 10.30 14.47
N TRP A 115 3.33 9.21 14.72
CA TRP A 115 4.49 8.82 13.93
C TRP A 115 4.10 8.46 12.48
N VAL A 116 3.05 7.66 12.27
CA VAL A 116 2.54 7.31 10.93
C VAL A 116 2.17 8.57 10.14
N ASP A 117 1.44 9.49 10.76
CA ASP A 117 1.06 10.77 10.15
C ASP A 117 2.31 11.58 9.74
N SER A 118 3.34 11.58 10.58
CA SER A 118 4.62 12.23 10.29
C SER A 118 5.34 11.57 9.12
N GLU A 119 5.43 10.24 9.08
CA GLU A 119 6.10 9.51 8.00
C GLU A 119 5.33 9.61 6.67
N GLU A 120 3.99 9.68 6.68
CA GLU A 120 3.19 9.98 5.48
C GLU A 120 3.39 11.44 5.03
N GLN A 121 3.47 12.39 5.97
CA GLN A 121 3.74 13.80 5.65
C GLN A 121 5.15 14.01 5.08
N GLU A 122 6.14 13.27 5.57
CA GLU A 122 7.51 13.24 5.06
C GLU A 122 7.67 12.40 3.78
N GLU A 123 6.57 11.86 3.24
CA GLU A 123 6.55 11.09 1.99
C GLU A 123 7.48 9.85 2.03
N ARG A 124 7.64 9.23 3.21
CA ARG A 124 8.40 7.97 3.37
C ARG A 124 7.52 6.75 3.19
N ILE A 125 6.28 6.85 3.64
CA ILE A 125 5.24 5.84 3.46
C ILE A 125 4.02 6.45 2.76
N MET A 126 3.25 5.61 2.06
CA MET A 126 2.06 6.05 1.34
C MET A 126 0.96 4.99 1.37
N THR A 127 -0.29 5.45 1.53
CA THR A 127 -1.50 4.61 1.49
C THR A 127 -2.38 4.95 0.28
N PHE A 128 -3.02 3.91 -0.28
CA PHE A 128 -3.99 4.04 -1.39
C PHE A 128 -5.40 3.54 -1.02
N ASP A 129 -5.60 3.10 0.21
CA ASP A 129 -6.83 2.48 0.72
C ASP A 129 -7.35 3.18 1.99
N ASN A 130 -7.11 4.49 2.09
CA ASN A 130 -7.50 5.36 3.20
C ASN A 130 -6.85 5.00 4.56
N GLY A 131 -5.57 4.63 4.54
CA GLY A 131 -4.79 4.36 5.74
C GLY A 131 -4.94 2.94 6.29
N SER A 132 -5.52 2.02 5.51
CA SER A 132 -5.59 0.61 5.91
C SER A 132 -4.25 -0.10 5.67
N THR A 133 -3.56 0.24 4.59
CA THR A 133 -2.27 -0.35 4.20
C THR A 133 -1.33 0.76 3.75
N TYR A 134 -0.08 0.68 4.22
CA TYR A 134 0.99 1.59 3.85
C TYR A 134 2.10 0.84 3.12
N TYR A 135 2.72 1.50 2.16
CA TYR A 135 3.86 1.00 1.39
C TYR A 135 5.00 2.01 1.46
N LYS A 136 6.26 1.54 1.43
CA LYS A 136 7.41 2.45 1.34
C LYS A 136 7.42 3.13 -0.02
N VAL A 137 7.71 4.43 -0.02
CA VAL A 137 7.73 5.22 -1.25
C VAL A 137 8.84 4.77 -2.20
N GLU A 138 9.99 4.37 -1.67
CA GLU A 138 11.09 3.79 -2.46
C GLU A 138 10.66 2.53 -3.26
N ASP A 139 9.86 1.66 -2.66
CA ASP A 139 9.36 0.45 -3.31
C ASP A 139 8.37 0.81 -4.42
N LEU A 140 7.50 1.80 -4.19
CA LEU A 140 6.57 2.33 -5.20
C LEU A 140 7.30 2.99 -6.38
N GLU A 141 8.40 3.69 -6.10
CA GLU A 141 9.27 4.30 -7.12
C GLU A 141 10.00 3.25 -7.96
N SER A 142 10.25 2.07 -7.41
CA SER A 142 10.90 0.95 -8.12
C SER A 142 9.99 0.18 -9.08
N LEU A 143 8.66 0.36 -9.00
CA LEU A 143 7.71 -0.31 -9.90
C LEU A 143 7.89 0.16 -11.36
N GLU A 144 8.00 -0.81 -12.28
CA GLU A 144 8.10 -0.61 -13.75
C GLU A 144 6.86 -1.08 -14.50
#